data_AF-A0A8J3RFD4-F1
#
_entry.id   AF-A0A8J3RFD4-F1
#
_cell.length_a   1.000
_cell.length_b   1.000
_cell.length_c   1.000
_cell.angle_alpha   90.00
_cell.angle_beta   90.00
_cell.angle_gamma   90.00
#
_symmetry.space_group_name_H-M   'P 1'
#
loop_
_entity.id
_entity.type
_entity.pdbx_description
1 polymer ?
#
loop_
_entity_poly.entity_id
_entity_poly.type
_entity_poly.pdbx_seq_one_letter_code
_entity_poly.pdbx_strand_id
1 'polypeptide(L)'
;MTESGTPMDIAARLGALRIETPSWAYGNSGTRFKVFAQPGVPRDPYEKIADAAQVHAFTGAAPTVALHIPWDRVDDYADLARHARGLGVGIGAINSNVF
;
A
#
# COMPACT_ATOMS: atom_id res chain seq x y z
N MET A 1 -10.43 -16.84 33.91
CA MET A 1 -9.08 -16.85 33.32
C MET A 1 -9.27 -16.81 31.83
N THR A 2 -8.85 -15.73 31.16
CA THR A 2 -8.86 -15.64 29.69
C THR A 2 -7.88 -16.67 29.17
N GLU A 3 -8.34 -17.67 28.41
CA GLU A 3 -7.47 -18.62 27.74
C GLU A 3 -6.50 -17.84 26.84
N SER A 4 -5.21 -17.91 27.16
CA SER A 4 -4.14 -17.53 26.25
C SER A 4 -4.23 -18.46 25.04
N GLY A 5 -4.54 -17.91 23.86
CA GLY A 5 -4.68 -18.69 22.63
C GLY A 5 -3.45 -19.55 22.36
N THR A 6 -3.66 -20.76 21.86
CA THR A 6 -2.56 -21.66 21.50
C THR A 6 -1.70 -21.03 20.38
N PRO A 7 -0.41 -21.38 20.25
CA PRO A 7 0.43 -20.84 19.18
C PRO A 7 -0.14 -21.02 17.77
N MET A 8 -0.87 -22.11 17.52
CA MET A 8 -1.53 -22.36 16.23
C MET A 8 -2.67 -21.38 15.97
N ASP A 9 -3.48 -21.07 16.99
CA ASP A 9 -4.54 -20.06 16.90
C ASP A 9 -3.96 -18.67 16.62
N ILE A 10 -2.86 -18.31 17.31
CA ILE A 10 -2.17 -17.04 17.09
C ILE A 10 -1.64 -16.95 15.65
N ALA A 11 -1.00 -18.00 15.14
CA ALA A 11 -0.48 -18.03 13.77
C ALA A 11 -1.61 -17.88 12.72
N ALA A 12 -2.73 -18.57 12.91
CA ALA A 12 -3.88 -18.45 12.02
C ALA A 12 -4.47 -17.03 12.01
N ARG A 13 -4.58 -16.42 13.20
CA ARG A 13 -5.06 -15.03 13.34
C ARG A 13 -4.13 -14.02 12.69
N LEU A 14 -2.81 -14.21 12.81
CA LEU A 14 -1.82 -13.37 12.13
C LEU A 14 -1.87 -13.57 10.61
N GLY A 15 -2.06 -14.80 10.12
CA GLY A 15 -2.22 -15.06 8.68
C GLY A 15 -3.48 -14.42 8.07
N ALA A 16 -4.49 -14.14 8.89
CA ALA A 16 -5.71 -13.45 8.45
C ALA A 16 -5.59 -11.91 8.49
N LEU A 17 -4.55 -11.36 9.15
CA LEU A 17 -4.39 -9.92 9.31
C LEU A 17 -4.14 -9.26 7.95
N ARG A 18 -4.98 -8.27 7.62
CA ARG A 18 -4.83 -7.44 6.42
C ARG A 18 -4.47 -6.02 6.83
N ILE A 19 -3.41 -5.47 6.24
CA ILE A 19 -2.89 -4.13 6.49
C ILE A 19 -2.83 -3.40 5.15
N GLU A 20 -3.59 -2.32 5.02
CA GLU A 20 -3.54 -1.45 3.84
C GLU A 20 -2.25 -0.64 3.83
N THR A 21 -1.59 -0.55 2.67
CA THR A 21 -0.38 0.27 2.52
C THR A 21 -0.71 1.63 1.88
N PRO A 22 -0.04 2.71 2.29
CA PRO A 22 -0.26 4.03 1.71
C PRO A 22 0.63 4.26 0.47
N SER A 23 0.05 4.64 -0.67
CA SER A 23 0.78 4.95 -1.91
C SER A 23 1.93 5.96 -1.72
N TRP A 24 1.72 6.96 -0.86
CA TRP A 24 2.67 8.06 -0.62
C TRP A 24 3.90 7.64 0.17
N ALA A 25 3.89 6.48 0.83
CA ALA A 25 5.07 5.97 1.54
C ALA A 25 6.10 5.32 0.60
N TYR A 26 5.73 5.00 -0.64
CA TYR A 26 6.66 4.44 -1.63
C TYR A 26 7.50 5.51 -2.33
N GLY A 27 7.06 6.78 -2.30
CA GLY A 27 7.84 7.91 -2.80
C GLY A 27 9.02 8.27 -1.90
N ASN A 28 9.88 9.17 -2.39
CA ASN A 28 10.94 9.75 -1.57
C ASN A 28 10.32 10.48 -0.37
N SER A 29 10.63 10.01 0.84
CA SER A 29 10.25 10.66 2.09
C SER A 29 11.40 11.52 2.63
N GLY A 30 11.05 12.49 3.46
CA GLY A 30 12.02 13.37 4.08
C GLY A 30 11.40 14.14 5.23
N THR A 31 12.20 15.03 5.81
CA THR A 31 11.73 15.95 6.85
C THR A 31 11.63 17.35 6.29
N ARG A 32 11.15 18.30 7.11
CA ARG A 32 11.20 19.74 6.78
C ARG A 32 12.60 20.28 6.46
N PHE A 33 13.65 19.52 6.78
CA PHE A 33 15.04 19.93 6.52
C PHE A 33 15.58 19.42 5.19
N LYS A 34 15.25 18.18 4.79
CA LYS A 34 15.80 17.55 3.58
C LYS A 34 15.00 16.34 3.14
N VAL A 35 14.94 16.14 1.82
CA VAL A 35 14.58 14.90 1.13
C VAL A 35 15.85 14.35 0.47
N PHE A 36 16.12 13.05 0.63
CA PHE A 36 17.25 12.37 0.01
C PHE A 36 16.72 11.41 -1.04
N ALA A 37 16.88 11.77 -2.32
CA ALA A 37 16.38 10.97 -3.42
C ALA A 37 17.14 9.64 -3.54
N GLN A 38 16.40 8.55 -3.73
CA GLN A 38 16.97 7.22 -3.99
C GLN A 38 16.71 6.78 -5.44
N PRO A 39 17.64 6.06 -6.07
CA PRO A 39 17.39 5.41 -7.36
C PRO A 39 16.26 4.38 -7.24
N GLY A 40 15.43 4.26 -8.28
CA GLY A 40 14.36 3.26 -8.35
C GLY A 40 13.07 3.64 -7.61
N VAL A 41 12.96 4.86 -7.09
CA VAL A 41 11.72 5.34 -6.43
C VAL A 41 10.63 5.57 -7.48
N PRO A 42 9.38 5.12 -7.22
CA PRO A 42 8.27 5.21 -8.15
C PRO A 42 7.90 6.65 -8.46
N ARG A 43 7.57 6.89 -9.73
CA ARG A 43 7.40 8.21 -10.33
C ARG A 43 5.94 8.57 -10.55
N ASP A 44 5.07 7.57 -10.63
CA ASP A 44 3.65 7.72 -10.90
C ASP A 44 2.81 6.72 -10.07
N PRO A 45 1.47 6.85 -10.09
CA PRO A 45 0.59 5.96 -9.31
C PRO A 45 0.66 4.49 -9.71
N TYR A 46 0.98 4.18 -10.97
CA TYR A 46 1.10 2.79 -11.44
C TYR A 46 2.36 2.14 -10.83
N GLU A 47 3.49 2.85 -10.84
CA GLU A 47 4.72 2.38 -10.20
C GLU A 47 4.57 2.23 -8.69
N LYS A 48 3.89 3.16 -8.01
CA LYS A 48 3.58 3.02 -6.56
C LYS A 48 2.75 1.76 -6.28
N ILE A 49 1.79 1.43 -7.14
CA ILE A 49 0.99 0.22 -7.03
C ILE A 49 1.83 -1.04 -7.30
N ALA A 50 2.77 -0.99 -8.24
CA ALA A 50 3.70 -2.09 -8.49
C ALA A 50 4.57 -2.37 -7.25
N ASP A 51 5.08 -1.34 -6.59
CA ASP A 51 5.84 -1.48 -5.35
C ASP A 51 4.96 -1.99 -4.20
N ALA A 52 3.71 -1.54 -4.10
CA ALA A 52 2.75 -2.05 -3.13
C ALA A 52 2.41 -3.53 -3.35
N ALA A 53 2.26 -3.94 -4.60
CA ALA A 53 2.05 -5.34 -4.97
C ALA A 53 3.25 -6.21 -4.57
N GLN A 54 4.47 -5.69 -4.67
CA GLN A 54 5.65 -6.41 -4.22
C GLN A 54 5.64 -6.68 -2.70
N VAL A 55 5.18 -5.71 -1.90
CA VAL A 55 4.96 -5.89 -0.46
C VAL A 55 3.91 -6.98 -0.21
N HIS A 56 2.80 -6.97 -0.94
CA HIS A 56 1.78 -8.01 -0.80
C HIS A 56 2.31 -9.39 -1.18
N ALA A 57 3.05 -9.52 -2.28
CA ALA A 57 3.59 -10.78 -2.76
C ALA A 57 4.52 -11.45 -1.73
N PHE A 58 5.31 -10.68 -0.99
CA PHE A 58 6.21 -11.22 0.03
C PHE A 58 5.54 -11.45 1.39
N THR A 59 4.48 -10.69 1.72
CA THR A 59 3.89 -10.73 3.07
C THR A 59 2.57 -11.48 3.15
N GLY A 60 1.81 -11.55 2.05
CA GLY A 60 0.40 -11.96 2.03
C GLY A 60 -0.55 -11.03 2.81
N ALA A 61 -0.02 -10.04 3.52
CA ALA A 61 -0.75 -9.24 4.50
C ALA A 61 -1.27 -7.91 3.92
N ALA A 62 -0.73 -7.43 2.80
CA ALA A 62 -1.06 -6.10 2.25
C ALA A 62 -1.91 -6.11 0.95
N PRO A 63 -3.16 -6.62 0.96
CA PRO A 63 -3.93 -6.81 -0.27
C PRO A 63 -4.47 -5.51 -0.89
N THR A 64 -4.38 -4.37 -0.20
CA THR A 64 -4.91 -3.08 -0.70
C THR A 64 -3.91 -1.96 -0.51
N VAL A 65 -4.02 -0.95 -1.39
CA VAL A 65 -3.22 0.27 -1.38
C VAL A 65 -4.13 1.50 -1.35
N ALA A 66 -3.96 2.36 -0.35
CA ALA A 66 -4.67 3.62 -0.22
C ALA A 66 -4.11 4.65 -1.21
N LEU A 67 -4.98 5.48 -1.79
CA LEU A 67 -4.60 6.59 -2.66
C LEU A 67 -4.74 7.93 -1.95
N HIS A 68 -3.95 8.91 -2.40
CA HIS A 68 -3.97 10.28 -1.92
C HIS A 68 -4.14 11.25 -3.08
N ILE A 69 -5.24 12.00 -3.12
CA ILE A 69 -5.57 12.89 -4.25
C ILE A 69 -5.24 14.33 -3.85
N PRO A 70 -4.52 15.12 -4.68
CA PRO A 70 -4.19 14.86 -6.09
C PRO A 70 -2.83 14.18 -6.35
N TRP A 71 -2.09 13.73 -5.34
CA TRP A 71 -0.76 13.12 -5.53
C TRP A 71 -0.79 11.86 -6.39
N ASP A 72 -1.90 11.12 -6.35
CA ASP A 72 -2.14 9.92 -7.15
C ASP A 72 -3.21 10.13 -8.22
N ARG A 73 -3.38 11.38 -8.67
CA ARG A 73 -4.32 11.67 -9.74
C ARG A 73 -3.87 10.98 -11.03
N VAL A 74 -4.83 10.34 -11.70
CA VAL A 74 -4.71 9.80 -13.05
C VAL A 74 -5.90 10.26 -13.89
N ASP A 75 -5.81 10.10 -15.21
CA ASP A 75 -6.91 10.41 -16.12
C ASP A 75 -8.02 9.34 -16.10
N ASP A 76 -7.65 8.07 -15.88
CA ASP A 76 -8.57 6.93 -15.81
C ASP A 76 -8.32 6.09 -14.55
N TYR A 77 -9.14 6.30 -13.52
CA TYR A 77 -9.08 5.50 -12.29
C TYR A 77 -9.58 4.07 -12.47
N ALA A 78 -10.43 3.80 -13.47
CA ALA A 78 -10.87 2.45 -13.76
C ALA A 78 -9.71 1.63 -14.34
N ASP A 79 -8.84 2.25 -15.14
CA ASP A 79 -7.60 1.64 -15.61
C ASP A 79 -6.63 1.36 -14.47
N LEU A 80 -6.38 2.36 -13.62
CA LEU A 80 -5.53 2.19 -12.43
C LEU A 80 -6.03 1.04 -11.54
N ALA A 81 -7.34 0.93 -11.33
CA ALA A 81 -7.93 -0.15 -10.56
C ALA A 81 -7.81 -1.52 -11.24
N ARG A 82 -7.88 -1.59 -12.59
CA ARG A 82 -7.58 -2.84 -13.33
C ARG A 82 -6.12 -3.22 -13.18
N HIS A 83 -5.21 -2.26 -13.30
CA HIS A 83 -3.78 -2.47 -13.13
C HIS A 83 -3.46 -3.04 -11.74
N ALA A 84 -3.97 -2.42 -10.67
CA ALA A 84 -3.82 -2.92 -9.31
C ALA A 84 -4.25 -4.38 -9.18
N ARG A 85 -5.47 -4.71 -9.65
CA ARG A 85 -5.99 -6.09 -9.58
C ARG A 85 -5.14 -7.06 -10.37
N GLY A 86 -4.60 -6.64 -11.52
CA GLY A 86 -3.69 -7.45 -12.34
C GLY A 86 -2.39 -7.81 -11.61
N LEU A 87 -1.97 -6.98 -10.64
CA LEU A 87 -0.79 -7.22 -9.80
C LEU A 87 -1.12 -7.90 -8.46
N GLY A 88 -2.37 -8.25 -8.21
CA GLY A 88 -2.80 -8.95 -6.99
C GLY A 88 -3.12 -8.04 -5.81
N VAL A 89 -3.29 -6.72 -6.03
CA VAL A 89 -3.72 -5.76 -5.00
C VAL A 89 -4.97 -4.99 -5.41
N GLY A 90 -5.73 -4.48 -4.45
CA GLY A 90 -6.89 -3.63 -4.67
C GLY A 90 -6.60 -2.15 -4.39
N ILE A 91 -7.38 -1.26 -5.00
CA ILE A 91 -7.45 0.13 -4.54
C ILE A 91 -8.26 0.18 -3.24
N GLY A 92 -7.67 0.82 -2.24
CA GLY A 92 -8.17 0.95 -0.89
C GLY A 92 -8.87 2.28 -0.61
N ALA A 93 -8.63 2.84 0.59
CA ALA A 93 -9.18 4.13 0.97
C ALA A 93 -8.67 5.28 0.08
N ILE A 94 -9.51 6.30 -0.09
CA ILE A 94 -9.16 7.53 -0.80
C ILE A 94 -8.97 8.66 0.21
N ASN A 95 -7.81 9.31 0.14
CA ASN A 95 -7.41 10.40 1.05
C ASN A 95 -7.38 11.72 0.28
N SER A 96 -8.18 12.70 0.70
CA SER A 96 -8.18 14.04 0.14
C SER A 96 -7.06 14.89 0.72
N ASN A 97 -6.32 15.62 -0.12
CA ASN A 97 -5.38 16.64 0.33
C ASN A 97 -6.04 18.03 0.37
N VAL A 98 -6.21 18.58 1.58
CA VAL A 98 -6.72 19.94 1.84
C VAL A 98 -5.93 20.64 2.95
N PHE A 99 -4.66 20.25 3.13
CA PHE A 99 -3.74 20.82 4.11
C PHE A 99 -2.75 21.80 3.48
#